data_AF-A0A956L5I4-F1
#
_entry.id   AF-A0A956L5I4-F1
#
_cell.length_a   1.000
_cell.length_b   1.000
_cell.length_c   1.000
_cell.angle_alpha   90.00
_cell.angle_beta   90.00
_cell.angle_gamma   90.00
#
_symmetry.space_group_name_H-M   'P 1'
#
loop_
_entity.id
_entity.type
_entity.pdbx_description
1 polymer ?
#
loop_
_entity_poly.entity_id
_entity_poly.type
_entity_poly.pdbx_seq_one_letter_code
_entity_poly.pdbx_strand_id
1 'polypeptide(L)'
;MRRLGVTAGLGMVLGCTSSSVFICEGDAECGDGRCEANGYCSFPSSGCASGWAYGELSAPSLAGMCVEEGLTATDDGSTGSPGESSAASADGPATSPPSTGDVTGSPPTTGVAEASSEPPTTGYGEDTGYVPAWCGSYAELIAQCYGDLAGKEALADCVQSYVAYDAQGDACLYAFDDLLACLSSLDCSSLRLSKDYCFREQTAFDAVCMPQSP
;
A
#
# COMPACT_ATOMS: atom_id res chain seq x y z
N MET A 1 32.38 -19.72 -59.38
CA MET A 1 31.79 -20.46 -58.23
C MET A 1 32.05 -19.69 -56.94
N ARG A 2 31.09 -18.89 -56.46
CA ARG A 2 31.06 -18.42 -55.07
C ARG A 2 29.60 -18.43 -54.62
N ARG A 3 29.33 -19.23 -53.58
CA ARG A 3 28.00 -19.63 -53.11
C ARG A 3 27.37 -18.49 -52.31
N LEU A 4 26.11 -18.19 -52.62
CA LEU A 4 25.19 -17.43 -51.78
C LEU A 4 24.90 -18.24 -50.51
N GLY A 5 25.24 -17.69 -49.35
CA GLY A 5 24.84 -18.22 -48.04
C GLY A 5 23.59 -17.50 -47.57
N VAL A 6 22.46 -18.21 -47.57
CA VAL A 6 21.18 -17.75 -47.01
C VAL A 6 21.25 -17.92 -45.50
N THR A 7 21.37 -16.81 -44.77
CA THR A 7 21.25 -16.77 -43.31
C THR A 7 19.77 -16.75 -42.93
N ALA A 8 19.30 -17.85 -42.36
CA ALA A 8 17.96 -17.99 -41.79
C ALA A 8 17.82 -17.03 -40.60
N GLY A 9 16.98 -16.00 -40.76
CA GLY A 9 16.58 -15.10 -39.69
C GLY A 9 15.60 -15.78 -38.75
N LEU A 10 16.11 -16.23 -37.60
CA LEU A 10 15.31 -16.67 -36.47
C LEU A 10 14.83 -15.41 -35.72
N GLY A 11 13.65 -14.91 -36.10
CA GLY A 11 13.01 -13.76 -35.46
C GLY A 11 12.52 -14.13 -34.06
N MET A 12 13.30 -13.78 -33.04
CA MET A 12 12.82 -13.71 -31.66
C MET A 12 11.78 -12.58 -31.58
N VAL A 13 10.50 -12.96 -31.42
CA VAL A 13 9.46 -12.03 -30.99
C VAL A 13 9.72 -11.74 -29.52
N LEU A 14 10.49 -10.68 -29.25
CA LEU A 14 10.54 -10.07 -27.92
C LEU A 14 9.17 -9.46 -27.67
N GLY A 15 8.30 -10.20 -26.98
CA GLY A 15 7.08 -9.64 -26.43
C GLY A 15 7.48 -8.53 -25.46
N CYS A 16 7.27 -7.27 -25.85
CA CYS A 16 7.30 -6.14 -24.94
C CYS A 16 6.15 -6.32 -23.95
N THR A 17 6.39 -7.02 -22.83
CA THR A 17 5.49 -7.01 -21.69
C THR A 17 5.79 -5.77 -20.88
N SER A 18 5.56 -4.60 -21.47
CA SER A 18 5.53 -3.37 -20.71
C SER A 18 4.23 -3.36 -19.93
N SER A 19 4.22 -4.05 -18.78
CA SER A 19 3.20 -3.87 -17.74
C SER A 19 3.38 -2.52 -17.06
N SER A 20 3.67 -1.47 -17.84
CA SER A 20 3.70 -0.11 -17.37
C SER A 20 2.26 0.34 -17.26
N VAL A 21 1.86 0.61 -16.03
CA VAL A 21 0.62 1.30 -15.69
C VAL A 21 0.45 2.52 -16.58
N PHE A 22 -0.70 2.66 -17.25
CA PHE A 22 -0.96 3.78 -18.15
C PHE A 22 -1.32 5.03 -17.35
N ILE A 23 -0.65 6.15 -17.66
CA ILE A 23 -0.89 7.46 -17.03
C ILE A 23 -1.32 8.44 -18.12
N CYS A 24 -2.48 9.06 -17.95
CA CYS A 24 -2.96 10.14 -18.82
C CYS A 24 -2.50 11.50 -18.29
N GLU A 25 -2.22 12.43 -19.19
CA GLU A 25 -2.01 13.86 -18.90
C GLU A 25 -3.29 14.67 -19.18
N GLY A 26 -4.22 14.14 -19.98
CA GLY A 26 -5.52 14.76 -20.20
C GLY A 26 -6.60 13.84 -20.79
N ASP A 27 -7.84 14.33 -20.79
CA ASP A 27 -9.04 13.57 -21.17
C ASP A 27 -8.97 12.98 -22.60
N ALA A 28 -8.28 13.68 -23.51
CA ALA A 28 -8.15 13.25 -24.91
C ALA A 28 -7.46 11.88 -25.07
N GLU A 29 -6.72 11.43 -24.07
CA GLU A 29 -6.04 10.14 -24.06
C GLU A 29 -6.93 8.99 -23.58
N CYS A 30 -8.07 9.31 -22.95
CA CYS A 30 -8.99 8.34 -22.36
C CYS A 30 -10.17 7.96 -23.27
N GLY A 31 -10.23 8.46 -24.51
CA GLY A 31 -11.32 8.15 -25.45
C GLY A 31 -12.67 8.66 -24.95
N ASP A 32 -13.60 7.75 -24.64
CA ASP A 32 -14.91 8.08 -24.04
C ASP A 32 -14.85 8.33 -22.51
N GLY A 33 -13.67 8.14 -21.92
CA GLY A 33 -13.41 8.40 -20.51
C GLY A 33 -12.94 9.83 -20.22
N ARG A 34 -12.49 10.05 -18.99
CA ARG A 34 -11.84 11.29 -18.55
C ARG A 34 -10.59 10.98 -17.73
N CYS A 35 -9.63 11.89 -17.73
CA CYS A 35 -8.40 11.77 -16.96
C CYS A 35 -8.61 12.33 -15.56
N GLU A 36 -8.46 11.49 -14.54
CA GLU A 36 -8.58 11.90 -13.15
C GLU A 36 -7.28 12.56 -12.64
N ALA A 37 -7.37 13.33 -11.55
CA ALA A 37 -6.23 14.08 -11.00
C ALA A 37 -5.03 13.22 -10.58
N ASN A 38 -5.25 11.92 -10.35
CA ASN A 38 -4.19 10.95 -10.07
C ASN A 38 -3.53 10.37 -11.33
N GLY A 39 -3.92 10.84 -12.52
CA GLY A 39 -3.35 10.44 -13.80
C GLY A 39 -3.95 9.16 -14.38
N TYR A 40 -5.11 8.70 -13.92
CA TYR A 40 -5.77 7.49 -14.45
C TYR A 40 -7.06 7.79 -15.19
N CYS A 41 -7.33 7.03 -16.26
CA CYS A 41 -8.59 7.14 -16.99
C CYS A 41 -9.75 6.51 -16.22
N SER A 42 -10.82 7.27 -16.04
CA SER A 42 -12.11 6.78 -15.57
C SER A 42 -13.14 6.74 -16.70
N PHE A 43 -14.07 5.80 -16.61
CA PHE A 43 -15.10 5.54 -17.62
C PHE A 43 -16.49 5.50 -16.97
N PRO A 44 -17.55 5.85 -17.71
CA PRO A 44 -18.92 5.77 -17.22
C PRO A 44 -19.27 4.37 -16.71
N SER A 45 -19.73 4.26 -15.46
CA SER A 45 -20.10 3.01 -14.81
C SER A 45 -21.34 3.20 -13.96
N SER A 46 -22.41 2.47 -14.30
CA SER A 46 -23.67 2.50 -13.54
C SER A 46 -23.61 1.78 -12.20
N GLY A 47 -22.52 1.03 -11.92
CA GLY A 47 -22.28 0.39 -10.64
C GLY A 47 -21.75 1.33 -9.56
N CYS A 48 -21.37 2.56 -9.94
CA CYS A 48 -20.76 3.53 -9.04
C CYS A 48 -21.72 4.66 -8.72
N ALA A 49 -21.75 5.11 -7.46
CA ALA A 49 -22.58 6.23 -7.03
C ALA A 49 -22.22 7.53 -7.78
N SER A 50 -20.92 7.72 -8.08
CA SER A 50 -20.40 8.80 -8.91
C SER A 50 -20.76 8.69 -10.39
N GLY A 51 -21.18 7.51 -10.85
CA GLY A 51 -21.33 7.20 -12.26
C GLY A 51 -20.01 6.93 -13.00
N TRP A 52 -18.87 6.84 -12.30
CA TRP A 52 -17.54 6.65 -12.91
C TRP A 52 -16.72 5.57 -12.18
N ALA A 53 -15.97 4.78 -12.95
CA ALA A 53 -15.01 3.79 -12.42
C ALA A 53 -13.68 3.85 -13.19
N TYR A 54 -12.57 3.56 -12.52
CA TYR A 54 -11.26 3.48 -13.16
C TYR A 54 -11.17 2.30 -14.13
N GLY A 55 -10.55 2.52 -15.30
CA GLY A 55 -10.40 1.47 -16.33
C GLY A 55 -9.40 0.38 -15.95
N GLU A 56 -9.44 -0.75 -16.66
CA GLU A 56 -8.56 -1.92 -16.42
C GLU A 56 -7.06 -1.64 -16.61
N LEU A 57 -6.69 -0.57 -17.32
CA LEU A 57 -5.30 -0.15 -17.53
C LEU A 57 -4.73 0.72 -16.40
N SER A 58 -5.55 1.04 -15.40
CA SER A 58 -5.13 1.77 -14.20
C SER A 58 -4.25 0.90 -13.30
N ALA A 59 -3.75 1.46 -12.20
CA ALA A 59 -3.07 0.67 -11.18
C ALA A 59 -3.95 -0.52 -10.72
N PRO A 60 -3.37 -1.71 -10.43
CA PRO A 60 -4.14 -2.89 -10.04
C PRO A 60 -5.08 -2.69 -8.85
N SER A 61 -4.72 -1.78 -7.93
CA SER A 61 -5.52 -1.40 -6.77
C SER A 61 -6.70 -0.49 -7.09
N LEU A 62 -6.70 0.16 -8.26
CA LEU A 62 -7.74 1.09 -8.70
C LEU A 62 -8.62 0.53 -9.80
N ALA A 63 -8.14 -0.43 -10.60
CA ALA A 63 -8.90 -1.00 -11.71
C ALA A 63 -10.29 -1.50 -11.28
N GLY A 64 -11.35 -0.93 -11.86
CA GLY A 64 -12.74 -1.25 -11.54
C GLY A 64 -13.28 -0.61 -10.26
N MET A 65 -12.45 0.10 -9.50
CA MET A 65 -12.89 0.86 -8.33
C MET A 65 -13.67 2.10 -8.77
N CYS A 66 -14.72 2.42 -8.02
CA CYS A 66 -15.48 3.63 -8.23
C CYS A 66 -14.63 4.86 -7.93
N VAL A 67 -14.70 5.83 -8.82
CA VAL A 67 -14.11 7.15 -8.54
C VAL A 67 -14.93 7.76 -7.42
N GLU A 68 -14.30 8.09 -6.30
CA GLU A 68 -14.98 8.85 -5.27
C GLU A 68 -15.33 10.21 -5.87
N GLU A 69 -16.57 10.67 -5.70
CA GLU A 69 -16.91 12.07 -5.99
C GLU A 69 -16.19 12.91 -4.95
N GLY A 70 -14.89 13.14 -5.19
CA GLY A 70 -14.07 14.00 -4.38
C GLY A 70 -14.68 15.37 -4.49
N LEU A 71 -15.34 15.79 -3.41
CA LEU A 71 -15.08 17.07 -2.76
C LEU A 71 -14.37 17.99 -3.73
N THR A 72 -15.14 18.57 -4.66
CA THR A 72 -14.62 19.61 -5.55
C THR A 72 -13.81 20.50 -4.65
N ALA A 73 -12.49 20.57 -4.92
CA ALA A 73 -11.57 21.37 -4.13
C ALA A 73 -12.33 22.65 -3.80
N THR A 74 -12.72 22.79 -2.54
CA THR A 74 -13.47 23.95 -2.13
C THR A 74 -12.43 25.03 -2.28
N ASP A 75 -12.53 25.74 -3.41
CA ASP A 75 -11.80 26.94 -3.70
C ASP A 75 -12.15 27.89 -2.55
N ASP A 76 -11.37 27.84 -1.48
CA ASP A 76 -11.38 28.83 -0.40
C ASP A 76 -10.69 30.10 -0.92
N GLY A 77 -11.18 30.56 -2.07
CA GLY A 77 -10.94 31.86 -2.67
C GLY A 77 -12.10 32.78 -2.33
N SER A 78 -12.50 32.86 -1.05
CA SER A 78 -13.55 33.76 -0.59
C SER A 78 -12.93 35.00 0.06
N THR A 79 -12.59 35.98 -0.77
CA THR A 79 -12.56 37.38 -0.35
C THR A 79 -13.40 38.21 -1.32
N GLY A 80 -14.70 38.31 -1.03
CA GLY A 80 -15.46 39.48 -1.47
C GLY A 80 -16.94 39.29 -1.78
N SER A 81 -17.75 39.68 -0.78
CA SER A 81 -18.96 40.50 -0.90
C SER A 81 -20.32 39.80 -0.76
N PRO A 82 -21.20 40.29 0.15
CA PRO A 82 -22.48 39.67 0.47
C PRO A 82 -23.54 40.06 -0.56
N GLY A 83 -24.23 39.05 -1.11
CA GLY A 83 -25.42 39.19 -1.92
C GLY A 83 -26.59 38.46 -1.24
N GLU A 84 -27.50 39.24 -0.69
CA GLU A 84 -28.71 38.84 0.03
C GLU A 84 -29.66 37.90 -0.75
N SER A 85 -30.24 36.98 0.02
CA SER A 85 -31.64 36.54 -0.01
C SER A 85 -32.14 35.68 -1.18
N SER A 86 -32.50 34.43 -0.90
CA SER A 86 -33.89 34.07 -0.57
C SER A 86 -34.07 32.57 -0.32
N ALA A 87 -34.94 32.29 0.64
CA ALA A 87 -35.30 30.97 1.16
C ALA A 87 -36.11 30.12 0.19
N ALA A 88 -35.95 28.79 0.29
CA ALA A 88 -37.05 27.84 0.14
C ALA A 88 -36.75 26.56 0.92
N SER A 89 -37.56 26.32 1.93
CA SER A 89 -37.64 25.11 2.74
C SER A 89 -38.15 23.93 1.91
N ALA A 90 -37.58 22.74 2.13
CA ALA A 90 -38.25 21.47 1.90
C ALA A 90 -37.81 20.48 2.98
N ASP A 91 -38.61 20.46 4.05
CA ASP A 91 -38.66 19.45 5.10
C ASP A 91 -39.20 18.15 4.48
N GLY A 92 -38.47 17.04 4.65
CA GLY A 92 -38.82 15.73 4.11
C GLY A 92 -38.37 14.60 5.04
N PRO A 93 -39.26 13.67 5.44
CA PRO A 93 -39.10 12.89 6.65
C PRO A 93 -38.20 11.66 6.52
N ALA A 94 -37.58 11.33 7.66
CA ALA A 94 -36.85 10.10 7.94
C ALA A 94 -37.66 8.84 7.61
N THR A 95 -37.00 7.83 7.03
CA THR A 95 -37.47 6.44 7.03
C THR A 95 -36.28 5.51 7.27
N SER A 96 -36.13 5.08 8.52
CA SER A 96 -35.27 3.96 8.91
C SER A 96 -36.07 2.66 8.86
N PRO A 97 -35.53 1.56 8.28
CA PRO A 97 -35.97 0.23 8.64
C PRO A 97 -35.17 -0.31 9.86
N PRO A 98 -35.81 -1.00 10.81
CA PRO A 98 -35.12 -1.79 11.83
C PRO A 98 -34.78 -3.18 11.26
N SER A 99 -33.53 -3.61 11.40
CA SER A 99 -33.17 -5.02 11.23
C SER A 99 -32.53 -5.55 12.50
N THR A 100 -33.40 -6.16 13.29
CA THR A 100 -33.11 -7.03 14.43
C THR A 100 -32.58 -8.36 13.89
N GLY A 101 -31.36 -8.71 14.27
CA GLY A 101 -30.73 -9.99 13.92
C GLY A 101 -29.96 -10.53 15.12
N ASP A 102 -30.72 -11.04 16.08
CA ASP A 102 -30.24 -11.76 17.26
C ASP A 102 -29.68 -13.13 16.80
N VAL A 103 -28.38 -13.39 17.03
CA VAL A 103 -27.83 -14.74 17.00
C VAL A 103 -27.09 -14.96 18.32
N THR A 104 -27.89 -15.24 19.34
CA THR A 104 -27.45 -15.87 20.58
C THR A 104 -27.11 -17.35 20.30
N GLY A 105 -25.84 -17.71 20.46
CA GLY A 105 -25.37 -19.08 20.26
C GLY A 105 -23.99 -19.35 20.87
N SER A 106 -23.87 -19.33 22.20
CA SER A 106 -22.75 -19.97 22.91
C SER A 106 -23.16 -21.37 23.40
N PRO A 107 -22.32 -22.38 23.12
CA PRO A 107 -22.15 -23.48 24.07
C PRO A 107 -20.65 -23.80 24.29
N PRO A 108 -20.36 -24.72 25.22
CA PRO A 108 -19.74 -24.45 26.51
C PRO A 108 -18.21 -24.25 26.47
N THR A 109 -17.75 -23.36 27.34
CA THR A 109 -16.40 -23.27 27.87
C THR A 109 -15.92 -24.62 28.40
N THR A 110 -15.07 -25.30 27.63
CA THR A 110 -14.23 -26.38 28.13
C THR A 110 -12.94 -25.76 28.64
N GLY A 111 -12.72 -25.88 29.94
CA GLY A 111 -11.57 -25.32 30.64
C GLY A 111 -10.25 -25.81 30.06
N VAL A 112 -9.37 -24.86 29.79
CA VAL A 112 -7.93 -25.07 29.68
C VAL A 112 -7.26 -23.97 30.50
N ALA A 113 -6.26 -24.43 31.24
CA ALA A 113 -5.61 -23.78 32.37
C ALA A 113 -5.33 -22.28 32.21
N GLU A 114 -5.49 -21.56 33.32
CA GLU A 114 -4.75 -20.34 33.63
C GLU A 114 -3.26 -20.57 33.37
N ALA A 115 -2.80 -20.26 32.18
CA ALA A 115 -1.44 -19.82 31.98
C ALA A 115 -1.46 -18.32 32.27
N SER A 116 -0.87 -17.94 33.41
CA SER A 116 -0.47 -16.56 33.64
C SER A 116 0.38 -16.11 32.46
N SER A 117 -0.22 -15.36 31.55
CA SER A 117 0.48 -14.52 30.59
C SER A 117 1.02 -13.33 31.37
N GLU A 118 2.04 -13.56 32.18
CA GLU A 118 3.02 -12.51 32.39
C GLU A 118 3.53 -12.18 30.97
N PRO A 119 3.42 -10.92 30.48
CA PRO A 119 4.11 -10.57 29.25
C PRO A 119 5.57 -10.98 29.45
N PRO A 120 6.25 -11.52 28.42
CA PRO A 120 7.67 -11.79 28.55
C PRO A 120 8.35 -10.45 28.88
N THR A 121 8.61 -10.23 30.17
CA THR A 121 9.60 -9.27 30.63
C THR A 121 10.89 -9.86 30.14
N THR A 122 11.25 -9.50 28.91
CA THR A 122 12.60 -9.58 28.41
C THR A 122 13.46 -8.91 29.47
N GLY A 123 14.06 -9.73 30.31
CA GLY A 123 15.11 -9.32 31.22
C GLY A 123 16.26 -8.84 30.35
N TYR A 124 16.22 -7.55 30.03
CA TYR A 124 17.32 -6.81 29.47
C TYR A 124 18.47 -6.92 30.45
N GLY A 125 19.43 -7.79 30.12
CA GLY A 125 20.76 -7.73 30.67
C GLY A 125 21.31 -6.34 30.38
N GLU A 126 21.70 -5.66 31.44
CA GLU A 126 22.34 -4.35 31.43
C GLU A 126 23.45 -4.35 30.35
N ASP A 127 23.37 -3.43 29.39
CA ASP A 127 24.35 -3.20 28.30
C ASP A 127 24.33 -4.11 27.05
N THR A 128 23.24 -4.81 26.74
CA THR A 128 23.06 -5.44 25.41
C THR A 128 22.34 -4.47 24.46
N GLY A 129 22.98 -4.11 23.34
CA GLY A 129 22.51 -3.11 22.37
C GLY A 129 21.00 -3.07 22.13
N TYR A 130 20.47 -1.85 22.11
CA TYR A 130 19.07 -1.54 21.85
C TYR A 130 18.60 -2.23 20.57
N VAL A 131 17.70 -3.22 20.71
CA VAL A 131 16.97 -3.80 19.59
C VAL A 131 15.73 -2.95 19.38
N PRO A 132 15.58 -2.29 18.22
CA PRO A 132 14.39 -1.49 17.94
C PRO A 132 13.14 -2.37 17.98
N ALA A 133 12.05 -1.84 18.55
CA ALA A 133 10.79 -2.59 18.71
C ALA A 133 10.24 -3.13 17.37
N TRP A 134 10.42 -2.38 16.28
CA TRP A 134 9.99 -2.78 14.94
C TRP A 134 10.75 -3.98 14.37
N CYS A 135 12.00 -4.23 14.78
CA CYS A 135 12.69 -5.46 14.39
C CYS A 135 11.99 -6.70 14.95
N GLY A 136 11.44 -6.59 16.18
CA GLY A 136 10.63 -7.64 16.77
C GLY A 136 9.35 -7.87 15.97
N SER A 137 8.61 -6.81 15.65
CA SER A 137 7.36 -6.91 14.87
C SER A 137 7.58 -7.49 13.46
N TYR A 138 8.63 -7.06 12.76
CA TYR A 138 8.97 -7.61 11.45
C TYR A 138 9.36 -9.09 11.53
N ALA A 139 10.17 -9.47 12.52
CA ALA A 139 10.55 -10.87 12.75
C ALA A 139 9.34 -11.76 13.07
N GLU A 140 8.38 -11.26 13.85
CA GLU A 140 7.15 -12.00 14.18
C GLU A 140 6.27 -12.20 12.95
N LEU A 141 6.13 -11.18 12.10
CA LEU A 141 5.43 -11.31 10.81
C LEU A 141 6.11 -12.35 9.90
N ILE A 142 7.44 -12.31 9.79
CA ILE A 142 8.19 -13.31 9.01
C ILE A 142 8.02 -14.71 9.61
N ALA A 143 8.05 -14.85 10.95
CA ALA A 143 7.81 -16.12 11.61
C ALA A 143 6.41 -16.67 11.31
N GLN A 144 5.39 -15.81 11.34
CA GLN A 144 4.01 -16.17 11.03
C GLN A 144 3.86 -16.67 9.58
N CYS A 145 4.57 -16.06 8.63
CA CYS A 145 4.43 -16.35 7.20
C CYS A 145 5.36 -17.47 6.69
N TYR A 146 6.56 -17.61 7.26
CA TYR A 146 7.64 -18.47 6.76
C TYR A 146 8.21 -19.44 7.81
N GLY A 147 7.74 -19.35 9.06
CA GLY A 147 8.15 -20.21 10.17
C GLY A 147 9.22 -19.60 11.08
N ASP A 148 9.33 -20.15 12.29
CA ASP A 148 10.14 -19.58 13.39
C ASP A 148 11.62 -19.38 13.04
N LEU A 149 12.20 -20.25 12.22
CA LEU A 149 13.60 -20.13 11.81
C LEU A 149 13.82 -18.86 10.96
N ALA A 150 12.93 -18.62 10.00
CA ALA A 150 13.00 -17.43 9.14
C ALA A 150 12.80 -16.15 9.97
N GLY A 151 11.89 -16.16 10.95
CA GLY A 151 11.69 -15.02 11.85
C GLY A 151 12.94 -14.69 12.67
N LYS A 152 13.64 -15.71 13.18
CA LYS A 152 14.90 -15.52 13.92
C LYS A 152 16.03 -14.97 13.05
N GLU A 153 16.15 -15.48 11.81
CA GLU A 153 17.12 -14.96 10.84
C GLU A 153 16.79 -13.50 10.49
N ALA A 154 15.51 -13.19 10.22
CA ALA A 154 15.05 -11.84 9.95
C ALA A 154 15.32 -10.86 11.12
N LEU A 155 15.15 -11.31 12.37
CA LEU A 155 15.47 -10.51 13.55
C LEU A 155 16.96 -10.16 13.59
N ALA A 156 17.84 -11.14 13.37
CA ALA A 156 19.28 -10.93 13.40
C ALA A 156 19.73 -9.98 12.27
N ASP A 157 19.23 -10.19 11.05
CA ASP A 157 19.51 -9.32 9.89
C ASP A 157 19.01 -7.90 10.11
N CYS A 158 17.82 -7.76 10.70
CA CYS A 158 17.21 -6.46 11.01
C CYS A 158 18.08 -5.65 12.00
N VAL A 159 18.52 -6.28 13.09
CA VAL A 159 19.39 -5.66 14.09
C VAL A 159 20.75 -5.30 13.49
N GLN A 160 21.33 -6.19 12.68
CA GLN A 160 22.61 -5.91 12.03
C GLN A 160 22.51 -4.74 11.05
N SER A 161 21.41 -4.67 10.30
CA SER A 161 21.13 -3.57 9.36
C SER A 161 20.94 -2.25 10.09
N TYR A 162 20.20 -2.25 11.21
CA TYR A 162 20.03 -1.07 12.06
C TYR A 162 21.37 -0.46 12.49
N VAL A 163 22.30 -1.27 13.00
CA VAL A 163 23.63 -0.78 13.42
C VAL A 163 24.41 -0.18 12.23
N ALA A 164 24.26 -0.77 11.04
CA ALA A 164 24.90 -0.25 9.83
C ALA A 164 24.30 1.09 9.38
N TYR A 165 22.98 1.28 9.54
CA TYR A 165 22.28 2.51 9.14
C TYR A 165 22.38 3.62 10.18
N ASP A 166 22.45 3.29 11.47
CA ASP A 166 22.75 4.23 12.55
C ASP A 166 24.09 4.94 12.31
N ALA A 167 25.10 4.18 11.86
CA ALA A 167 26.41 4.74 11.49
C ALA A 167 26.36 5.71 10.29
N GLN A 168 25.28 5.72 9.49
CA GLN A 168 25.10 6.63 8.35
C GLN A 168 24.33 7.91 8.72
N GLY A 169 23.72 7.96 9.91
CA GLY A 169 23.04 9.12 10.47
C GLY A 169 21.51 9.03 10.46
N ASP A 170 20.88 9.96 11.18
CA ASP A 170 19.46 9.91 11.53
C ASP A 170 18.53 9.83 10.31
N ALA A 171 18.86 10.50 9.21
CA ALA A 171 18.04 10.47 8.00
C ALA A 171 17.91 9.06 7.42
N CYS A 172 18.98 8.27 7.49
CA CYS A 172 18.97 6.89 7.01
C CYS A 172 18.15 5.99 7.95
N LEU A 173 18.26 6.22 9.26
CA LEU A 173 17.43 5.52 10.25
C LEU A 173 15.94 5.80 10.07
N TYR A 174 15.54 7.06 9.82
CA TYR A 174 14.14 7.39 9.56
C TYR A 174 13.60 6.71 8.29
N ALA A 175 14.38 6.70 7.21
CA ALA A 175 13.98 6.02 5.99
C ALA A 175 13.86 4.50 6.18
N PHE A 176 14.71 3.92 7.03
CA PHE A 176 14.62 2.50 7.38
C PHE A 176 13.39 2.18 8.23
N ASP A 177 13.06 3.06 9.19
CA ASP A 177 11.86 2.95 10.03
C ASP A 177 10.58 2.97 9.17
N ASP A 178 10.48 3.91 8.22
CA ASP A 178 9.36 4.00 7.28
C ASP A 178 9.22 2.74 6.40
N LEU A 179 10.35 2.21 5.90
CA LEU A 179 10.35 0.97 5.12
C LEU A 179 9.83 -0.21 5.95
N LEU A 180 10.27 -0.34 7.19
CA LEU A 180 9.84 -1.43 8.06
C LEU A 180 8.41 -1.28 8.55
N ALA A 181 7.95 -0.06 8.80
CA ALA A 181 6.55 0.22 9.06
C ALA A 181 5.68 -0.27 7.90
N CYS A 182 6.07 0.02 6.66
CA CYS A 182 5.38 -0.49 5.47
C CYS A 182 5.40 -2.02 5.43
N LEU A 183 6.57 -2.66 5.57
CA LEU A 183 6.69 -4.12 5.53
C LEU A 183 5.84 -4.81 6.62
N SER A 184 5.80 -4.25 7.82
CA SER A 184 5.04 -4.79 8.95
C SER A 184 3.52 -4.69 8.77
N SER A 185 3.05 -3.84 7.85
CA SER A 185 1.62 -3.69 7.53
C SER A 185 1.11 -4.71 6.50
N LEU A 186 2.00 -5.44 5.83
CA LEU A 186 1.66 -6.39 4.78
C LEU A 186 1.20 -7.73 5.35
N ASP A 187 0.25 -8.38 4.68
CA ASP A 187 -0.08 -9.78 4.94
C ASP A 187 0.95 -10.73 4.27
N CYS A 188 0.90 -12.01 4.61
CA CYS A 188 1.85 -13.00 4.10
C CYS A 188 1.89 -13.13 2.56
N SER A 189 0.77 -12.91 1.88
CA SER A 189 0.70 -12.98 0.41
C SER A 189 1.38 -11.75 -0.20
N SER A 190 1.12 -10.58 0.38
CA SER A 190 1.68 -9.29 -0.05
C SER A 190 3.16 -9.15 0.30
N LEU A 191 3.64 -9.78 1.38
CA LEU A 191 5.05 -9.73 1.78
C LEU A 191 5.99 -10.30 0.70
N ARG A 192 5.52 -11.28 -0.07
CA ARG A 192 6.25 -11.84 -1.23
C ARG A 192 6.42 -10.83 -2.37
N LEU A 193 5.52 -9.85 -2.44
CA LEU A 193 5.49 -8.75 -3.40
C LEU A 193 5.85 -7.43 -2.72
N SER A 194 6.56 -7.47 -1.59
CA SER A 194 6.91 -6.29 -0.78
C SER A 194 7.59 -5.18 -1.59
N LYS A 195 8.36 -5.53 -2.63
CA LYS A 195 8.96 -4.57 -3.55
C LYS A 195 7.94 -3.73 -4.32
N ASP A 196 6.78 -4.30 -4.63
CA ASP A 196 5.71 -3.59 -5.35
C ASP A 196 4.88 -2.73 -4.39
N TYR A 197 4.64 -3.21 -3.17
CA TYR A 197 3.81 -2.52 -2.18
C TYR A 197 4.54 -1.42 -1.41
N CYS A 198 5.81 -1.62 -1.07
CA CYS A 198 6.66 -0.66 -0.35
C CYS A 198 7.69 0.00 -1.28
N PHE A 199 7.38 0.08 -2.58
CA PHE A 199 8.32 0.62 -3.59
C PHE A 199 8.78 2.04 -3.27
N ARG A 200 7.84 2.88 -2.80
CA ARG A 200 8.10 4.29 -2.50
C ARG A 200 9.08 4.42 -1.34
N GLU A 201 8.85 3.66 -0.29
CA GLU A 201 9.65 3.63 0.93
C GLU A 201 11.01 3.00 0.65
N GLN A 202 11.07 1.95 -0.17
CA GLN A 202 12.32 1.36 -0.63
C GLN A 202 13.14 2.33 -1.48
N THR A 203 12.51 3.08 -2.37
CA THR A 203 13.20 4.09 -3.19
C THR A 203 13.72 5.25 -2.34
N ALA A 204 12.93 5.70 -1.35
CA ALA A 204 13.35 6.73 -0.41
C ALA A 204 14.54 6.26 0.44
N PHE A 205 14.47 5.03 0.93
CA PHE A 205 15.53 4.36 1.66
C PHE A 205 16.82 4.26 0.82
N ASP A 206 16.73 3.74 -0.41
CA ASP A 206 17.90 3.61 -1.30
C ASP A 206 18.52 4.98 -1.63
N ALA A 207 17.69 6.02 -1.84
CA ALA A 207 18.16 7.37 -2.13
C ALA A 207 18.95 8.00 -0.96
N VAL A 208 18.63 7.64 0.29
CA VAL A 208 19.23 8.23 1.49
C VAL A 208 20.39 7.38 2.01
N CYS A 209 20.25 6.05 2.01
CA CYS A 209 21.14 5.10 2.67
C CYS A 209 22.09 4.36 1.71
N MET A 210 21.83 4.38 0.41
CA MET A 210 22.74 3.79 -0.59
C MET A 210 23.26 4.89 -1.51
N PRO A 211 24.30 5.65 -1.10
CA PRO A 211 24.90 6.61 -2.01
C PRO A 211 25.37 5.86 -3.26
N GLN A 212 24.80 6.24 -4.40
CA GLN A 212 25.19 5.72 -5.71
C GLN A 212 26.71 5.78 -5.80
N SER A 213 27.34 4.62 -5.89
CA SER A 213 28.79 4.57 -6.05
C SER A 213 29.14 5.33 -7.34
N PRO A 214 30.04 6.33 -7.28
CA PRO A 214 30.33 7.20 -8.40
C PRO A 214 30.94 6.47 -9.61
#